data_AF-A0A7W1M4E1-F1
#
_entry.id   AF-A0A7W1M4E1-F1
#
_cell.length_a   1.000
_cell.length_b   1.000
_cell.length_c   1.000
_cell.angle_alpha   90.00
_cell.angle_beta   90.00
_cell.angle_gamma   90.00
#
_symmetry.space_group_name_H-M   'P 1'
#
loop_
_entity.id
_entity.type
_entity.pdbx_description
1 polymer ?
#
loop_
_entity_poly.entity_id
_entity_poly.type
_entity_poly.pdbx_seq_one_letter_code
_entity_poly.pdbx_strand_id
1 'polypeptide(L)'
;MRLRAASIGLLAAGLMATLATAPASAILARLAGGRTLSFEGVPGARTPGPFDLMFTNLDYDGGPVMSSNSNYTVYWDPSGGGAYPGDYAAGVDRYFEDLAADSGGHENVDSVATQYNDTGAAIAYDSHFAGAIIDSDPYPPSGCGEGALCLTDAQIRAELGAYLTAHGLPADLAHEYFLMTPPGVQSCFEGSCSPGSARPGFCAYHAATALGSGELIYADIPFLAGGVCDDGNHPNGTSADASISTLSHEHNESVTDPEPNSAWTDWATGETTGYESADKCRVFEAAREFGAPLGTAPDGALYNQLINGHEYWTQQEWSNQGHSCMQRFTPSGVAPTASFTSSSLTGSQIAFDASASSAAGGVVAYDWQFNDGLGAGQPVETASPTLTHEFPGNGVWNVALSVYAADGASRGSAHSVVVGPATLPSVTKLSPSKGPASGATSVTISGRHLGEASAVRFGALSAASFKSISSTKLLAVTAAATAGKLDVTVTTPQGTSQATLADRFKLGPPTVTRLKPAGGPLAGGTLVTVTGSGFALGAGATHFKFGRVRAGEVNCASITSCTVRAPKGRAAASVDVVAAVGTSAGKPSAPEDEFTYR
;
A
#
# COMPACT_ATOMS: atom_id res chain seq x y z
N MET A 1 -45.08 4.52 -57.61
CA MET A 1 -44.59 3.22 -57.13
C MET A 1 -43.23 3.45 -56.46
N ARG A 2 -43.19 4.26 -55.38
CA ARG A 2 -42.95 3.87 -53.97
C ARG A 2 -41.71 2.98 -53.77
N LEU A 3 -40.55 3.59 -53.57
CA LEU A 3 -39.53 3.06 -52.66
C LEU A 3 -39.73 3.76 -51.30
N ARG A 4 -40.06 2.97 -50.27
CA ARG A 4 -40.09 3.40 -48.87
C ARG A 4 -38.76 3.02 -48.24
N ALA A 5 -38.07 3.99 -47.66
CA ALA A 5 -36.98 3.77 -46.74
C ALA A 5 -37.51 3.02 -45.51
N ALA A 6 -36.91 1.87 -45.20
CA ALA A 6 -37.13 1.15 -43.96
C ALA A 6 -36.02 1.55 -42.98
N SER A 7 -36.37 2.36 -42.01
CA SER A 7 -35.54 2.67 -40.84
C SER A 7 -35.53 1.43 -39.93
N ILE A 8 -34.42 0.70 -39.90
CA ILE A 8 -34.16 -0.31 -38.87
C ILE A 8 -33.55 0.42 -37.68
N GLY A 9 -34.30 0.51 -36.59
CA GLY A 9 -33.81 1.05 -35.33
C GLY A 9 -32.76 0.12 -34.73
N LEU A 10 -31.55 0.64 -34.53
CA LEU A 10 -30.58 0.03 -33.62
C LEU A 10 -31.10 0.23 -32.18
N LEU A 11 -31.66 -0.83 -31.58
CA LEU A 11 -31.63 -0.95 -30.13
C LEU A 11 -30.19 -1.25 -29.74
N ALA A 12 -29.47 -0.22 -29.26
CA ALA A 12 -28.25 -0.42 -28.50
C ALA A 12 -28.64 -1.03 -27.15
N ALA A 13 -28.63 -2.36 -27.07
CA ALA A 13 -28.61 -3.07 -25.81
C ALA A 13 -27.25 -2.76 -25.16
N GLY A 14 -27.24 -1.77 -24.26
CA GLY A 14 -26.11 -1.50 -23.39
C GLY A 14 -25.85 -2.75 -22.56
N LEU A 15 -24.77 -3.46 -22.88
CA LEU A 15 -24.24 -4.53 -22.06
C LEU A 15 -23.76 -3.86 -20.77
N MET A 16 -24.60 -3.86 -19.73
CA MET A 16 -24.12 -3.64 -18.36
C MET A 16 -23.17 -4.79 -18.06
N ALA A 17 -21.87 -4.52 -18.15
CA ALA A 17 -20.87 -5.37 -17.55
C ALA A 17 -21.15 -5.41 -16.05
N THR A 18 -21.76 -6.50 -15.59
CA THR A 18 -21.75 -6.86 -14.19
C THR A 18 -20.29 -7.00 -13.79
N LEU A 19 -19.78 -6.04 -13.02
CA LEU A 19 -18.53 -6.18 -12.29
C LEU A 19 -18.68 -7.40 -11.38
N ALA A 20 -18.22 -8.55 -11.86
CA ALA A 20 -18.00 -9.70 -11.01
C ALA A 20 -16.91 -9.28 -10.01
N THR A 21 -17.28 -9.26 -8.74
CA THR A 21 -16.32 -9.15 -7.64
C THR A 21 -15.45 -10.39 -7.68
N ALA A 22 -14.23 -10.25 -8.21
CA ALA A 22 -13.20 -11.28 -8.09
C ALA A 22 -12.87 -11.50 -6.61
N PRO A 23 -12.66 -12.74 -6.15
CA PRO A 23 -12.21 -12.99 -4.79
C PRO A 23 -10.83 -12.38 -4.59
N ALA A 24 -10.59 -11.84 -3.40
CA ALA A 24 -9.31 -11.27 -2.99
C ALA A 24 -8.23 -12.36 -2.96
N SER A 25 -7.31 -12.31 -3.91
CA SER A 25 -5.98 -12.92 -3.93
C SER A 25 -5.11 -11.96 -4.75
N ALA A 26 -3.89 -11.67 -4.30
CA ALA A 26 -2.92 -10.71 -4.85
C ALA A 26 -3.29 -9.98 -6.16
N ILE A 27 -3.40 -8.63 -6.11
CA ILE A 27 -3.57 -7.82 -7.33
C ILE A 27 -2.20 -7.24 -7.70
N LEU A 28 -1.63 -7.76 -8.79
CA LEU A 28 -0.56 -7.10 -9.54
C LEU A 28 -1.02 -5.71 -9.98
N ALA A 29 -0.14 -4.72 -9.86
CA ALA A 29 -0.33 -3.47 -10.56
C ALA A 29 0.92 -3.11 -11.37
N ARG A 30 0.85 -3.28 -12.70
CA ARG A 30 1.95 -2.95 -13.62
C ARG A 30 2.09 -1.44 -13.80
N LEU A 31 3.30 -0.93 -13.60
CA LEU A 31 3.68 0.48 -13.77
C LEU A 31 3.87 0.87 -15.25
N ALA A 32 3.77 2.16 -15.57
CA ALA A 32 4.35 2.70 -16.80
C ALA A 32 5.89 2.62 -16.69
N GLY A 33 6.48 1.62 -17.35
CA GLY A 33 7.90 1.27 -17.20
C GLY A 33 8.17 -0.17 -16.78
N GLY A 34 7.12 -0.99 -16.54
CA GLY A 34 7.24 -2.44 -16.44
C GLY A 34 7.42 -3.06 -15.05
N ARG A 35 7.55 -2.26 -13.99
CA ARG A 35 7.72 -2.74 -12.60
C ARG A 35 6.36 -3.03 -11.92
N THR A 36 6.33 -3.97 -10.97
CA THR A 36 5.12 -4.40 -10.26
C THR A 36 5.23 -4.17 -8.75
N LEU A 37 4.11 -4.05 -8.06
CA LEU A 37 4.01 -4.03 -6.59
C LEU A 37 2.93 -5.05 -6.20
N SER A 38 3.27 -6.05 -5.41
CA SER A 38 2.31 -6.92 -4.74
C SER A 38 2.97 -7.55 -3.50
N PHE A 39 2.32 -7.42 -2.35
CA PHE A 39 2.73 -8.06 -1.09
C PHE A 39 1.57 -8.96 -0.68
N GLU A 40 1.79 -10.29 -0.62
CA GLU A 40 0.90 -11.19 0.12
C GLU A 40 1.54 -11.42 1.48
N GLY A 41 0.86 -10.99 2.54
CA GLY A 41 1.27 -11.33 3.90
C GLY A 41 1.38 -12.85 4.04
N VAL A 42 2.45 -13.30 4.69
CA VAL A 42 2.77 -14.70 4.90
C VAL A 42 2.20 -15.22 6.23
N PRO A 43 1.77 -16.49 6.36
CA PRO A 43 1.10 -16.89 7.58
C PRO A 43 2.01 -16.87 8.85
N GLY A 44 1.53 -17.36 10.00
CA GLY A 44 2.15 -17.34 11.35
C GLY A 44 3.65 -17.18 11.69
N ALA A 45 4.09 -15.98 12.13
CA ALA A 45 4.94 -15.86 13.34
C ALA A 45 4.65 -14.63 14.22
N ARG A 46 4.98 -14.77 15.51
CA ARG A 46 5.31 -13.64 16.37
C ARG A 46 6.53 -13.95 17.24
N THR A 47 7.51 -13.05 17.24
CA THR A 47 8.10 -12.53 18.48
C THR A 47 8.42 -11.04 18.32
N PRO A 48 8.37 -10.24 19.41
CA PRO A 48 8.50 -8.78 19.36
C PRO A 48 9.97 -8.38 19.18
N GLY A 49 10.47 -8.43 17.96
CA GLY A 49 11.77 -7.87 17.56
C GLY A 49 11.66 -6.41 17.12
N PRO A 50 12.77 -5.64 17.14
CA PRO A 50 12.83 -4.36 16.47
C PRO A 50 12.64 -4.52 14.94
N PHE A 51 12.20 -3.42 14.35
CA PHE A 51 11.57 -3.28 13.03
C PHE A 51 12.53 -3.42 11.82
N ASP A 52 13.83 -3.62 12.05
CA ASP A 52 14.84 -3.78 11.00
C ASP A 52 14.82 -5.19 10.36
N LEU A 53 14.03 -6.12 10.91
CA LEU A 53 13.93 -7.52 10.49
C LEU A 53 12.75 -7.83 9.53
N MET A 54 11.93 -6.84 9.17
CA MET A 54 10.87 -7.02 8.14
C MET A 54 11.38 -6.77 6.72
N PHE A 55 12.45 -5.98 6.57
CA PHE A 55 13.23 -5.86 5.32
C PHE A 55 14.19 -7.04 5.09
N THR A 56 14.06 -8.10 5.88
CA THR A 56 14.79 -9.35 5.66
C THR A 56 13.82 -10.46 5.27
N ASN A 57 12.71 -10.18 4.58
CA ASN A 57 11.87 -11.19 3.94
C ASN A 57 12.00 -11.12 2.41
N LEU A 58 11.49 -12.12 1.69
CA LEU A 58 11.33 -12.07 0.24
C LEU A 58 10.12 -11.20 -0.12
N ASP A 59 10.26 -10.41 -1.17
CA ASP A 59 9.22 -9.59 -1.79
C ASP A 59 8.76 -10.24 -3.10
N TYR A 60 7.48 -10.14 -3.44
CA TYR A 60 6.96 -10.69 -4.69
C TYR A 60 6.99 -9.64 -5.82
N ASP A 61 7.73 -9.90 -6.90
CA ASP A 61 7.94 -8.99 -8.04
C ASP A 61 7.02 -9.26 -9.26
N GLY A 62 6.09 -10.21 -9.13
CA GLY A 62 4.97 -10.38 -10.04
C GLY A 62 5.12 -11.44 -11.12
N GLY A 63 6.23 -12.18 -11.10
CA GLY A 63 6.50 -13.41 -11.85
C GLY A 63 5.73 -14.61 -11.30
N PRO A 64 5.73 -15.74 -12.01
CA PRO A 64 4.94 -16.90 -11.62
C PRO A 64 5.55 -17.65 -10.44
N VAL A 65 4.78 -18.54 -9.82
CA VAL A 65 5.31 -19.63 -8.98
C VAL A 65 4.92 -20.98 -9.57
N MET A 66 5.63 -22.05 -9.23
CA MET A 66 5.22 -23.40 -9.60
C MET A 66 4.23 -23.96 -8.57
N SER A 67 2.93 -23.82 -8.83
CA SER A 67 1.91 -24.34 -7.90
C SER A 67 1.96 -25.87 -7.68
N SER A 68 2.48 -26.58 -8.68
CA SER A 68 2.80 -28.01 -8.76
C SER A 68 3.94 -28.15 -9.76
N ASN A 69 4.82 -29.13 -9.58
CA ASN A 69 5.99 -29.32 -10.43
C ASN A 69 6.25 -30.82 -10.71
N SER A 70 6.57 -31.11 -11.97
CA SER A 70 6.97 -32.43 -12.46
C SER A 70 8.45 -32.40 -12.84
N ASN A 71 9.26 -33.10 -12.06
CA ASN A 71 10.72 -33.04 -12.13
C ASN A 71 11.26 -34.14 -13.02
N TYR A 72 12.12 -33.77 -13.96
CA TYR A 72 12.94 -34.70 -14.75
C TYR A 72 14.40 -34.57 -14.34
N THR A 73 15.08 -35.69 -14.16
CA THR A 73 16.54 -35.71 -14.09
C THR A 73 17.08 -35.92 -15.51
N VAL A 74 18.04 -35.10 -15.95
CA VAL A 74 18.66 -35.19 -17.28
C VAL A 74 20.13 -35.49 -17.10
N TYR A 75 20.54 -36.73 -17.34
CA TYR A 75 21.94 -37.14 -17.32
C TYR A 75 22.52 -37.01 -18.73
N TRP A 76 23.36 -36.00 -18.94
CA TRP A 76 24.04 -35.79 -20.23
C TRP A 76 25.27 -36.70 -20.32
N ASP A 77 25.07 -37.92 -20.83
CA ASP A 77 26.02 -39.05 -20.88
C ASP A 77 26.35 -39.49 -22.33
N PRO A 78 27.06 -38.68 -23.11
CA PRO A 78 27.48 -39.08 -24.45
C PRO A 78 28.59 -40.13 -24.42
N SER A 79 28.61 -40.99 -25.44
CA SER A 79 29.66 -42.00 -25.57
C SER A 79 31.06 -41.37 -25.61
N GLY A 80 31.92 -41.76 -24.65
CA GLY A 80 33.29 -41.22 -24.52
C GLY A 80 33.40 -39.99 -23.61
N GLY A 81 32.30 -39.55 -22.99
CA GLY A 81 32.29 -38.57 -21.90
C GLY A 81 32.81 -39.13 -20.57
N GLY A 82 32.78 -38.29 -19.53
CA GLY A 82 33.05 -38.73 -18.16
C GLY A 82 31.96 -39.68 -17.69
N ALA A 83 32.32 -40.79 -17.04
CA ALA A 83 31.34 -41.74 -16.55
C ALA A 83 30.82 -41.32 -15.18
N TYR A 84 29.50 -41.28 -15.01
CA TYR A 84 28.89 -41.17 -13.68
C TYR A 84 29.27 -42.37 -12.80
N PRO A 85 29.45 -42.17 -11.48
CA PRO A 85 29.47 -43.28 -10.55
C PRO A 85 28.20 -44.11 -10.66
N GLY A 86 28.31 -45.44 -10.52
CA GLY A 86 27.21 -46.37 -10.77
C GLY A 86 26.02 -46.25 -9.80
N ASP A 87 26.19 -45.53 -8.70
CA ASP A 87 25.18 -45.25 -7.68
C ASP A 87 24.56 -43.84 -7.81
N TYR A 88 25.16 -42.95 -8.60
CA TYR A 88 24.79 -41.52 -8.63
C TYR A 88 23.35 -41.31 -9.12
N ALA A 89 23.05 -41.77 -10.33
CA ALA A 89 21.73 -41.56 -10.93
C ALA A 89 20.61 -42.18 -10.08
N ALA A 90 20.81 -43.40 -9.58
CA ALA A 90 19.85 -44.08 -8.71
C ALA A 90 19.63 -43.32 -7.38
N GLY A 91 20.67 -42.68 -6.83
CA GLY A 91 20.55 -41.89 -5.61
C GLY A 91 19.77 -40.58 -5.83
N VAL A 92 20.05 -39.87 -6.92
CA VAL A 92 19.34 -38.64 -7.30
C VAL A 92 17.88 -38.92 -7.65
N ASP A 93 17.63 -39.93 -8.49
CA ASP A 93 16.26 -40.29 -8.90
C ASP A 93 15.42 -40.69 -7.67
N ARG A 94 15.99 -41.45 -6.73
CA ARG A 94 15.31 -41.82 -5.48
C ARG A 94 14.89 -40.60 -4.66
N TYR A 95 15.71 -39.55 -4.59
CA TYR A 95 15.34 -38.33 -3.86
C TYR A 95 14.05 -37.72 -4.43
N PHE A 96 13.93 -37.61 -5.76
CA PHE A 96 12.70 -37.12 -6.38
C PHE A 96 11.51 -38.08 -6.25
N GLU A 97 11.75 -39.40 -6.31
CA GLU A 97 10.72 -40.41 -6.02
C GLU A 97 10.17 -40.26 -4.60
N ASP A 98 11.05 -40.07 -3.62
CA ASP A 98 10.70 -39.87 -2.22
C ASP A 98 9.95 -38.55 -2.01
N LEU A 99 10.40 -37.48 -2.67
CA LEU A 99 9.75 -36.17 -2.61
C LEU A 99 8.34 -36.19 -3.21
N ALA A 100 8.16 -36.91 -4.30
CA ALA A 100 6.85 -37.15 -4.90
C ALA A 100 5.95 -38.00 -4.00
N ALA A 101 6.50 -38.97 -3.27
CA ALA A 101 5.74 -39.79 -2.32
C ALA A 101 5.25 -38.99 -1.10
N ASP A 102 6.04 -38.01 -0.64
CA ASP A 102 5.71 -37.15 0.50
C ASP A 102 4.97 -35.85 0.13
N SER A 103 4.65 -35.66 -1.16
CA SER A 103 3.95 -34.46 -1.65
C SER A 103 2.63 -34.19 -0.91
N GLY A 104 2.41 -32.91 -0.61
CA GLY A 104 1.35 -32.39 0.24
C GLY A 104 1.65 -32.52 1.74
N GLY A 105 2.82 -33.03 2.11
CA GLY A 105 3.29 -33.17 3.49
C GLY A 105 3.72 -31.85 4.13
N HIS A 106 4.15 -31.94 5.40
CA HIS A 106 4.57 -30.78 6.20
C HIS A 106 5.87 -31.00 6.96
N GLU A 107 6.61 -32.05 6.64
CA GLU A 107 7.73 -32.54 7.46
C GLU A 107 9.12 -32.33 6.83
N ASN A 108 9.17 -31.79 5.62
CA ASN A 108 10.40 -31.51 4.86
C ASN A 108 10.45 -30.08 4.32
N VAL A 109 11.55 -29.74 3.66
CA VAL A 109 11.86 -28.36 3.21
C VAL A 109 10.89 -27.81 2.17
N ASP A 110 10.34 -28.64 1.29
CA ASP A 110 9.33 -28.22 0.31
C ASP A 110 8.03 -27.71 0.95
N SER A 111 7.71 -28.17 2.16
CA SER A 111 6.56 -27.63 2.89
C SER A 111 6.73 -26.16 3.23
N VAL A 112 7.96 -25.64 3.30
CA VAL A 112 8.25 -24.21 3.49
C VAL A 112 7.75 -23.39 2.31
N ALA A 113 7.89 -23.88 1.08
CA ALA A 113 7.48 -23.15 -0.11
C ALA A 113 5.96 -22.89 -0.16
N THR A 114 5.13 -23.68 0.55
CA THR A 114 3.65 -23.56 0.55
C THR A 114 3.10 -22.23 1.07
N GLN A 115 3.96 -21.40 1.66
CA GLN A 115 3.61 -20.05 2.09
C GLN A 115 3.60 -19.03 0.94
N TYR A 116 4.26 -19.34 -0.17
CA TYR A 116 4.42 -18.48 -1.34
C TYR A 116 3.33 -18.74 -2.38
N ASN A 117 2.99 -17.71 -3.16
CA ASN A 117 1.90 -17.73 -4.13
C ASN A 117 2.12 -16.68 -5.24
N ASP A 118 1.40 -16.84 -6.34
CA ASP A 118 1.24 -15.81 -7.37
C ASP A 118 -0.24 -15.42 -7.52
N THR A 119 -0.56 -14.65 -8.56
CA THR A 119 -1.95 -14.23 -8.82
C THR A 119 -2.91 -15.31 -9.32
N GLY A 120 -2.38 -16.44 -9.79
CA GLY A 120 -3.12 -17.56 -10.34
C GLY A 120 -3.31 -18.70 -9.35
N ALA A 121 -2.30 -18.99 -8.52
CA ALA A 121 -2.28 -20.14 -7.62
C ALA A 121 -1.27 -19.98 -6.46
N ALA A 122 -1.47 -20.76 -5.40
CA ALA A 122 -0.51 -20.94 -4.32
C ALA A 122 0.29 -22.23 -4.51
N ILE A 123 1.50 -22.27 -3.97
CA ILE A 123 2.33 -23.48 -3.96
C ILE A 123 1.67 -24.52 -3.04
N ALA A 124 1.44 -25.71 -3.58
CA ALA A 124 0.73 -26.77 -2.88
C ALA A 124 1.64 -27.86 -2.28
N TYR A 125 2.96 -27.77 -2.52
CA TYR A 125 3.88 -28.89 -2.39
C TYR A 125 3.33 -30.13 -3.11
N ASP A 126 2.98 -29.98 -4.39
CA ASP A 126 2.47 -31.05 -5.25
C ASP A 126 3.55 -31.42 -6.27
N SER A 127 4.56 -32.15 -5.79
CA SER A 127 5.75 -32.52 -6.55
C SER A 127 5.60 -33.91 -7.15
N HIS A 128 6.12 -34.09 -8.36
CA HIS A 128 6.08 -35.36 -9.07
C HIS A 128 7.47 -35.67 -9.63
N PHE A 129 7.82 -36.96 -9.69
CA PHE A 129 8.97 -37.41 -10.46
C PHE A 129 8.48 -37.94 -11.80
N ALA A 130 8.76 -37.19 -12.87
CA ALA A 130 8.33 -37.53 -14.22
C ALA A 130 9.28 -38.51 -14.92
N GLY A 131 10.49 -38.65 -14.39
CA GLY A 131 11.42 -39.73 -14.72
C GLY A 131 12.82 -39.25 -15.09
N ALA A 132 13.71 -40.22 -15.26
CA ALA A 132 15.08 -39.98 -15.69
C ALA A 132 15.21 -39.98 -17.22
N ILE A 133 15.96 -39.00 -17.72
CA ILE A 133 16.34 -38.82 -19.11
C ILE A 133 17.84 -39.07 -19.21
N ILE A 134 18.22 -39.98 -20.13
CA ILE A 134 19.61 -40.14 -20.54
C ILE A 134 19.77 -39.45 -21.88
N ASP A 135 20.47 -38.32 -21.89
CA ASP A 135 20.83 -37.61 -23.11
C ASP A 135 22.21 -38.08 -23.57
N SER A 136 22.24 -38.75 -24.72
CA SER A 136 23.47 -39.29 -25.30
C SER A 136 24.07 -38.40 -26.39
N ASP A 137 23.50 -37.22 -26.63
CA ASP A 137 23.96 -36.33 -27.69
C ASP A 137 25.37 -35.80 -27.36
N PRO A 138 26.29 -35.75 -28.34
CA PRO A 138 27.68 -35.38 -28.06
C PRO A 138 27.81 -33.97 -27.49
N TYR A 139 28.67 -33.81 -26.49
CA TYR A 139 28.99 -32.47 -26.00
C TYR A 139 29.48 -31.55 -27.13
N PRO A 140 29.08 -30.27 -27.11
CA PRO A 140 29.69 -29.29 -27.98
C PRO A 140 31.17 -29.06 -27.61
N PRO A 141 31.96 -28.42 -28.49
CA PRO A 141 33.29 -27.97 -28.11
C PRO A 141 33.25 -27.08 -26.85
N SER A 142 34.27 -27.19 -26.00
CA SER A 142 34.39 -26.38 -24.79
C SER A 142 34.16 -24.91 -25.08
N GLY A 143 33.12 -24.33 -24.47
CA GLY A 143 32.72 -22.94 -24.65
C GLY A 143 33.40 -21.98 -23.68
N CYS A 144 34.08 -22.51 -22.66
CA CYS A 144 34.80 -21.75 -21.64
C CYS A 144 36.18 -22.35 -21.34
N GLY A 145 37.01 -21.59 -20.60
CA GLY A 145 38.43 -21.86 -20.39
C GLY A 145 38.79 -22.65 -19.13
N GLU A 146 37.81 -23.11 -18.36
CA GLU A 146 38.01 -23.86 -17.12
C GLU A 146 37.90 -25.37 -17.38
N GLY A 147 38.86 -26.18 -16.89
CA GLY A 147 38.82 -27.64 -17.07
C GLY A 147 39.07 -28.14 -18.50
N ALA A 148 38.83 -29.44 -18.71
CA ALA A 148 39.03 -30.09 -20.02
C ALA A 148 37.80 -30.00 -20.93
N LEU A 149 36.60 -29.99 -20.34
CA LEU A 149 35.34 -29.70 -21.00
C LEU A 149 34.54 -28.73 -20.13
N CYS A 150 34.10 -27.65 -20.76
CA CYS A 150 33.41 -26.55 -20.10
C CYS A 150 32.23 -26.10 -20.95
N LEU A 151 31.03 -26.22 -20.41
CA LEU A 151 29.77 -25.87 -21.07
C LEU A 151 29.35 -24.46 -20.66
N THR A 152 29.02 -23.62 -21.64
CA THR A 152 28.35 -22.35 -21.34
C THR A 152 26.87 -22.58 -21.12
N ASP A 153 26.23 -21.73 -20.33
CA ASP A 153 24.76 -21.68 -20.20
C ASP A 153 24.03 -21.69 -21.56
N ALA A 154 24.52 -20.93 -22.54
CA ALA A 154 23.94 -20.90 -23.88
C ALA A 154 24.01 -22.25 -24.61
N GLN A 155 25.02 -23.08 -24.32
CA GLN A 155 25.12 -24.44 -24.85
C GLN A 155 24.16 -25.39 -24.14
N ILE A 156 24.04 -25.28 -22.82
CA ILE A 156 23.09 -26.05 -22.01
C ILE A 156 21.65 -25.79 -22.49
N ARG A 157 21.25 -24.52 -22.62
CA ARG A 157 19.92 -24.15 -23.12
C ARG A 157 19.66 -24.61 -24.54
N ALA A 158 20.67 -24.57 -25.40
CA ALA A 158 20.53 -25.04 -26.77
C ALA A 158 20.31 -26.56 -26.82
N GLU A 159 21.03 -27.32 -25.99
CA GLU A 159 20.87 -28.77 -25.88
C GLU A 159 19.50 -29.14 -25.32
N LEU A 160 19.17 -28.69 -24.09
CA LEU A 160 17.89 -28.99 -23.46
C LEU A 160 16.72 -28.56 -24.34
N GLY A 161 16.77 -27.36 -24.93
CA GLY A 161 15.73 -26.89 -25.84
C GLY A 161 15.57 -27.76 -27.09
N ALA A 162 16.67 -28.26 -27.67
CA ALA A 162 16.64 -29.17 -28.80
C ALA A 162 16.09 -30.55 -28.41
N TYR A 163 16.55 -31.11 -27.28
CA TYR A 163 16.13 -32.40 -26.76
C TYR A 163 14.62 -32.40 -26.45
N LEU A 164 14.14 -31.43 -25.68
CA LEU A 164 12.72 -31.31 -25.34
C LEU A 164 11.85 -31.23 -26.61
N THR A 165 12.28 -30.42 -27.59
CA THR A 165 11.56 -30.27 -28.87
C THR A 165 11.54 -31.57 -29.66
N ALA A 166 12.67 -32.28 -29.73
CA ALA A 166 12.78 -33.54 -30.49
C ALA A 166 11.97 -34.68 -29.86
N HIS A 167 11.83 -34.67 -28.53
CA HIS A 167 11.14 -35.71 -27.77
C HIS A 167 9.70 -35.36 -27.38
N GLY A 168 9.23 -34.15 -27.72
CA GLY A 168 7.87 -33.70 -27.42
C GLY A 168 7.62 -33.56 -25.91
N LEU A 169 8.66 -33.19 -25.16
CA LEU A 169 8.59 -32.97 -23.72
C LEU A 169 8.01 -31.57 -23.42
N PRO A 170 7.29 -31.41 -22.30
CA PRO A 170 6.64 -30.16 -21.96
C PRO A 170 7.64 -29.06 -21.58
N ALA A 171 7.32 -27.83 -21.96
CA ALA A 171 8.06 -26.63 -21.57
C ALA A 171 7.03 -25.62 -21.06
N ASP A 172 6.73 -25.69 -19.77
CA ASP A 172 5.75 -24.84 -19.09
C ASP A 172 6.08 -24.74 -17.59
N LEU A 173 5.31 -23.92 -16.85
CA LEU A 173 5.49 -23.65 -15.42
C LEU A 173 5.16 -24.84 -14.49
N ALA A 174 4.84 -26.02 -15.04
CA ALA A 174 4.59 -27.23 -14.26
C ALA A 174 5.67 -28.29 -14.43
N HIS A 175 6.74 -28.03 -15.21
CA HIS A 175 7.80 -29.00 -15.46
C HIS A 175 9.18 -28.39 -15.31
N GLU A 176 10.06 -29.10 -14.63
CA GLU A 176 11.43 -28.67 -14.34
C GLU A 176 12.42 -29.77 -14.73
N TYR A 177 13.57 -29.36 -15.27
CA TYR A 177 14.61 -30.26 -15.77
C TYR A 177 15.92 -30.05 -15.03
N PHE A 178 16.36 -31.05 -14.27
CA PHE A 178 17.61 -31.01 -13.53
C PHE A 178 18.71 -31.63 -14.38
N LEU A 179 19.52 -30.81 -15.03
CA LEU A 179 20.67 -31.24 -15.81
C LEU A 179 21.80 -31.66 -14.88
N MET A 180 22.13 -32.94 -14.90
CA MET A 180 23.28 -33.51 -14.21
C MET A 180 24.44 -33.59 -15.21
N THR A 181 25.61 -33.03 -14.91
CA THR A 181 26.83 -33.28 -15.70
C THR A 181 27.74 -34.29 -14.97
N PRO A 182 28.51 -35.14 -15.70
CA PRO A 182 29.36 -36.13 -15.05
C PRO A 182 30.67 -35.54 -14.52
N PRO A 183 31.45 -36.31 -13.73
CA PRO A 183 32.76 -35.88 -13.28
C PRO A 183 33.66 -35.37 -14.43
N GLY A 184 34.23 -34.19 -14.26
CA GLY A 184 35.15 -33.57 -15.23
C GLY A 184 34.48 -32.71 -16.31
N VAL A 185 33.16 -32.57 -16.28
CA VAL A 185 32.40 -31.66 -17.15
C VAL A 185 31.94 -30.47 -16.33
N GLN A 186 32.50 -29.30 -16.63
CA GLN A 186 32.18 -28.05 -15.93
C GLN A 186 31.13 -27.25 -16.69
N SER A 187 30.51 -26.32 -16.00
CA SER A 187 29.57 -25.35 -16.56
C SER A 187 29.92 -23.94 -16.12
N CYS A 188 29.65 -22.94 -16.96
CA CYS A 188 29.84 -21.53 -16.63
C CYS A 188 28.60 -20.71 -16.95
N PHE A 189 28.26 -19.86 -16.00
CA PHE A 189 27.12 -18.95 -15.98
C PHE A 189 27.62 -17.56 -15.58
N GLU A 190 27.26 -16.54 -16.37
CA GLU A 190 27.62 -15.13 -16.12
C GLU A 190 29.10 -14.82 -15.82
N GLY A 191 30.02 -15.61 -16.38
CA GLY A 191 31.47 -15.43 -16.20
C GLY A 191 32.04 -16.07 -14.93
N SER A 192 31.19 -16.75 -14.15
CA SER A 192 31.53 -17.66 -13.06
C SER A 192 31.38 -19.11 -13.52
N CYS A 193 32.10 -20.04 -12.90
CA CYS A 193 32.10 -21.45 -13.30
C CYS A 193 31.94 -22.39 -12.12
N SER A 194 31.35 -23.54 -12.38
CA SER A 194 31.01 -24.59 -11.43
C SER A 194 32.25 -25.34 -10.91
N PRO A 195 32.12 -26.29 -9.97
CA PRO A 195 33.25 -26.88 -9.27
C PRO A 195 34.05 -27.85 -10.16
N GLY A 196 35.00 -27.27 -10.88
CA GLY A 196 36.25 -27.94 -11.26
C GLY A 196 37.41 -26.96 -11.44
N SER A 197 37.21 -25.68 -11.09
CA SER A 197 38.26 -24.71 -10.81
C SER A 197 38.63 -24.79 -9.32
N ALA A 198 39.83 -24.34 -8.95
CA ALA A 198 40.24 -24.32 -7.53
C ALA A 198 39.42 -23.36 -6.64
N ARG A 199 38.48 -22.60 -7.23
CA ARG A 199 37.59 -21.62 -6.61
C ARG A 199 36.28 -21.53 -7.42
N PRO A 200 35.28 -22.40 -7.17
CA PRO A 200 34.01 -22.33 -7.89
C PRO A 200 33.32 -20.99 -7.67
N GLY A 201 32.70 -20.46 -8.72
CA GLY A 201 31.83 -19.29 -8.64
C GLY A 201 30.41 -19.62 -8.18
N PHE A 202 29.96 -20.86 -8.41
CA PHE A 202 28.70 -21.41 -7.93
C PHE A 202 28.80 -22.95 -7.81
N CYS A 203 27.86 -23.57 -7.11
CA CYS A 203 27.77 -25.03 -6.99
C CYS A 203 26.71 -25.61 -7.93
N ALA A 204 25.59 -24.91 -8.07
CA ALA A 204 24.58 -25.07 -9.09
C ALA A 204 23.94 -23.69 -9.38
N TYR A 205 22.98 -23.68 -10.30
CA TYR A 205 22.04 -22.58 -10.48
C TYR A 205 20.80 -23.12 -11.17
N HIS A 206 19.66 -22.47 -10.96
CA HIS A 206 18.49 -22.62 -11.79
C HIS A 206 18.29 -21.44 -12.74
N ALA A 207 17.57 -21.68 -13.83
CA ALA A 207 17.31 -20.69 -14.86
C ALA A 207 16.07 -21.04 -15.68
N ALA A 208 15.53 -20.03 -16.36
CA ALA A 208 14.46 -20.18 -17.33
C ALA A 208 14.87 -19.67 -18.72
N THR A 209 14.28 -20.27 -19.76
CA THR A 209 14.41 -19.75 -21.11
C THR A 209 13.16 -19.98 -21.96
N ALA A 210 12.74 -18.93 -22.66
CA ALA A 210 11.63 -19.01 -23.60
C ALA A 210 11.98 -19.90 -24.79
N LEU A 211 11.14 -20.91 -25.04
CA LEU A 211 11.15 -21.75 -26.22
C LEU A 211 9.96 -21.40 -27.13
N GLY A 212 9.99 -21.83 -28.39
CA GLY A 212 8.85 -21.64 -29.29
C GLY A 212 7.57 -22.36 -28.83
N SER A 213 7.70 -23.35 -27.96
CA SER A 213 6.63 -24.19 -27.40
C SER A 213 6.13 -23.75 -26.02
N GLY A 214 6.81 -22.80 -25.36
CA GLY A 214 6.54 -22.40 -23.97
C GLY A 214 7.83 -21.97 -23.28
N GLU A 215 8.03 -22.36 -22.03
CA GLU A 215 9.20 -21.98 -21.24
C GLU A 215 9.89 -23.20 -20.65
N LEU A 216 11.21 -23.29 -20.84
CA LEU A 216 12.04 -24.31 -20.21
C LEU A 216 12.53 -23.77 -18.88
N ILE A 217 12.16 -24.43 -17.79
CA ILE A 217 12.72 -24.24 -16.45
C ILE A 217 13.71 -25.37 -16.19
N TYR A 218 14.92 -25.05 -15.78
CA TYR A 218 15.95 -26.06 -15.53
C TYR A 218 16.89 -25.63 -14.42
N ALA A 219 17.49 -26.62 -13.76
CA ALA A 219 18.62 -26.43 -12.86
C ALA A 219 19.84 -27.18 -13.40
N ASP A 220 20.99 -26.52 -13.46
CA ASP A 220 22.27 -27.13 -13.79
C ASP A 220 22.95 -27.58 -12.49
N ILE A 221 23.04 -28.89 -12.30
CA ILE A 221 23.61 -29.55 -11.13
C ILE A 221 24.87 -30.33 -11.55
N PRO A 222 26.05 -29.70 -11.58
CA PRO A 222 27.30 -30.38 -11.87
C PRO A 222 27.64 -31.44 -10.82
N PHE A 223 28.46 -32.43 -11.20
CA PHE A 223 28.90 -33.45 -10.25
C PHE A 223 29.76 -32.84 -9.11
N LEU A 224 29.29 -32.96 -7.86
CA LEU A 224 29.90 -32.28 -6.71
C LEU A 224 30.83 -33.17 -5.86
N ALA A 225 30.65 -34.49 -5.87
CA ALA A 225 31.29 -35.38 -4.88
C ALA A 225 32.83 -35.31 -4.93
N GLY A 226 33.45 -35.16 -3.75
CA GLY A 226 34.88 -34.96 -3.57
C GLY A 226 35.41 -33.58 -4.00
N GLY A 227 34.52 -32.65 -4.37
CA GLY A 227 34.82 -31.28 -4.76
C GLY A 227 34.73 -30.28 -3.60
N VAL A 228 34.78 -28.98 -3.93
CA VAL A 228 34.67 -27.88 -2.94
C VAL A 228 33.23 -27.69 -2.45
N CYS A 229 32.25 -28.06 -3.27
CA CYS A 229 30.82 -27.96 -2.95
C CYS A 229 30.27 -29.20 -2.22
N ASP A 230 31.07 -30.26 -2.07
CA ASP A 230 30.73 -31.42 -1.26
C ASP A 230 31.03 -31.11 0.21
N ASP A 231 29.99 -31.09 1.04
CA ASP A 231 30.11 -30.85 2.48
C ASP A 231 30.61 -32.09 3.25
N GLY A 232 30.74 -33.23 2.56
CA GLY A 232 31.22 -34.50 3.07
C GLY A 232 30.18 -35.27 3.90
N ASN A 233 28.93 -34.82 3.96
CA ASN A 233 27.89 -35.44 4.76
C ASN A 233 26.96 -36.30 3.89
N HIS A 234 27.22 -37.61 3.86
CA HIS A 234 26.55 -38.56 2.94
C HIS A 234 25.68 -39.58 3.68
N PRO A 235 24.46 -39.21 4.14
CA PRO A 235 23.62 -40.08 4.98
C PRO A 235 23.19 -41.39 4.31
N ASN A 236 23.20 -41.46 2.97
CA ASN A 236 22.92 -42.70 2.25
C ASN A 236 24.18 -43.45 1.81
N GLY A 237 25.37 -42.89 2.06
CA GLY A 237 26.65 -43.43 1.62
C GLY A 237 26.79 -43.49 0.10
N THR A 238 26.06 -42.66 -0.64
CA THR A 238 26.07 -42.64 -2.11
C THR A 238 26.77 -41.40 -2.64
N SER A 239 27.34 -41.49 -3.85
CA SER A 239 27.92 -40.33 -4.53
C SER A 239 26.89 -39.23 -4.85
N ALA A 240 25.59 -39.54 -4.83
CA ALA A 240 24.51 -38.59 -5.03
C ALA A 240 24.33 -37.63 -3.85
N ASP A 241 24.64 -38.07 -2.62
CA ASP A 241 24.38 -37.27 -1.41
C ASP A 241 25.11 -35.90 -1.46
N ALA A 242 26.29 -35.85 -2.09
CA ALA A 242 27.04 -34.63 -2.31
C ALA A 242 26.29 -33.58 -3.16
N SER A 243 25.33 -34.00 -3.98
CA SER A 243 24.53 -33.14 -4.85
C SER A 243 23.14 -32.85 -4.29
N ILE A 244 22.58 -33.69 -3.39
CA ILE A 244 21.18 -33.58 -2.95
C ILE A 244 20.88 -32.24 -2.27
N SER A 245 21.77 -31.73 -1.41
CA SER A 245 21.52 -30.45 -0.73
C SER A 245 21.43 -29.28 -1.72
N THR A 246 22.37 -29.22 -2.67
CA THR A 246 22.39 -28.19 -3.71
C THR A 246 21.21 -28.36 -4.68
N LEU A 247 20.88 -29.59 -5.06
CA LEU A 247 19.71 -29.87 -5.88
C LEU A 247 18.41 -29.43 -5.19
N SER A 248 18.27 -29.70 -3.89
CA SER A 248 17.11 -29.26 -3.08
C SER A 248 17.02 -27.74 -2.99
N HIS A 249 18.17 -27.04 -2.90
CA HIS A 249 18.25 -25.58 -2.92
C HIS A 249 17.68 -25.04 -4.22
N GLU A 250 18.24 -25.46 -5.37
CA GLU A 250 17.80 -24.97 -6.68
C GLU A 250 16.34 -25.33 -6.96
N HIS A 251 15.91 -26.51 -6.51
CA HIS A 251 14.53 -26.94 -6.66
C HIS A 251 13.55 -26.02 -5.88
N ASN A 252 13.86 -25.65 -4.64
CA ASN A 252 12.98 -24.75 -3.88
C ASN A 252 12.93 -23.34 -4.47
N GLU A 253 14.04 -22.86 -5.01
CA GLU A 253 14.12 -21.58 -5.71
C GLU A 253 13.30 -21.62 -6.99
N SER A 254 13.46 -22.62 -7.86
CA SER A 254 12.62 -22.80 -9.05
C SER A 254 11.13 -22.88 -8.71
N VAL A 255 10.75 -23.50 -7.58
CA VAL A 255 9.33 -23.58 -7.19
C VAL A 255 8.79 -22.20 -6.81
N THR A 256 9.57 -21.39 -6.10
CA THR A 256 9.16 -20.07 -5.59
C THR A 256 9.40 -18.92 -6.55
N ASP A 257 10.32 -19.11 -7.51
CA ASP A 257 10.73 -18.15 -8.52
C ASP A 257 11.26 -18.84 -9.79
N PRO A 258 10.43 -19.60 -10.54
CA PRO A 258 10.86 -20.37 -11.72
C PRO A 258 11.50 -19.52 -12.82
N GLU A 259 11.19 -18.24 -12.87
CA GLU A 259 11.83 -17.24 -13.73
C GLU A 259 12.74 -16.39 -12.84
N PRO A 260 14.06 -16.68 -12.74
CA PRO A 260 14.89 -16.10 -11.68
C PRO A 260 14.76 -14.59 -11.54
N ASN A 261 14.60 -14.17 -10.30
CA ASN A 261 14.40 -12.80 -9.86
C ASN A 261 13.12 -12.11 -10.37
N SER A 262 12.04 -12.86 -10.60
CA SER A 262 10.78 -12.30 -11.12
C SER A 262 9.61 -12.46 -10.15
N ALA A 263 9.62 -13.46 -9.29
CA ALA A 263 8.61 -13.76 -8.29
C ALA A 263 9.12 -13.41 -6.89
N TRP A 264 9.41 -14.38 -6.03
CA TRP A 264 9.75 -14.13 -4.62
C TRP A 264 11.25 -13.89 -4.40
N THR A 265 11.62 -12.64 -4.11
CA THR A 265 12.99 -12.11 -4.17
C THR A 265 13.33 -11.11 -3.05
N ASP A 266 14.53 -11.16 -2.48
CA ASP A 266 15.03 -10.26 -1.44
C ASP A 266 15.70 -8.97 -1.98
N TRP A 267 14.93 -8.03 -2.53
CA TRP A 267 15.49 -6.78 -3.07
C TRP A 267 16.12 -5.84 -2.01
N ALA A 268 15.88 -6.09 -0.73
CA ALA A 268 16.16 -5.14 0.35
C ALA A 268 17.66 -5.01 0.71
N THR A 269 18.49 -5.98 0.34
CA THR A 269 19.92 -6.00 0.69
C THR A 269 20.80 -5.15 -0.24
N GLY A 270 20.28 -4.77 -1.42
CA GLY A 270 21.00 -3.93 -2.39
C GLY A 270 22.20 -4.61 -3.05
N GLU A 271 22.32 -5.93 -2.93
CA GLU A 271 23.28 -6.75 -3.68
C GLU A 271 22.82 -6.84 -5.16
N THR A 272 23.55 -7.56 -6.03
CA THR A 272 23.15 -7.80 -7.44
C THR A 272 22.99 -9.27 -7.86
N THR A 273 23.07 -10.22 -6.94
CA THR A 273 22.92 -11.68 -7.14
C THR A 273 22.44 -12.34 -5.82
N GLY A 274 21.59 -13.36 -5.89
CA GLY A 274 21.27 -14.27 -4.79
C GLY A 274 20.08 -13.88 -3.90
N TYR A 275 18.89 -13.69 -4.50
CA TYR A 275 17.71 -13.12 -3.84
C TYR A 275 16.63 -14.11 -3.46
N GLU A 276 16.82 -15.38 -3.72
CA GLU A 276 15.73 -16.36 -3.69
C GLU A 276 15.61 -17.02 -2.32
N SER A 277 14.61 -17.88 -2.17
CA SER A 277 14.24 -18.44 -0.86
C SER A 277 15.36 -19.25 -0.21
N ALA A 278 16.11 -20.02 -0.98
CA ALA A 278 17.15 -20.88 -0.46
C ALA A 278 18.44 -20.06 -0.20
N ASP A 279 18.82 -19.15 -1.11
CA ASP A 279 19.97 -18.26 -0.99
C ASP A 279 20.01 -17.48 0.32
N LYS A 280 18.85 -17.02 0.79
CA LYS A 280 18.72 -16.29 2.04
C LYS A 280 19.12 -17.12 3.27
N CYS A 281 19.10 -18.44 3.14
CA CYS A 281 19.53 -19.40 4.14
C CYS A 281 20.96 -19.92 3.95
N ARG A 282 21.61 -19.54 2.85
CA ARG A 282 23.00 -19.84 2.55
C ARG A 282 23.95 -18.91 3.31
N VAL A 283 24.22 -19.24 4.58
CA VAL A 283 25.05 -18.41 5.48
C VAL A 283 26.45 -18.96 5.76
N PHE A 284 26.83 -20.09 5.16
CA PHE A 284 28.13 -20.76 5.34
C PHE A 284 28.46 -21.08 6.81
N GLU A 285 27.43 -21.26 7.63
CA GLU A 285 27.50 -21.71 9.02
C GLU A 285 26.55 -22.90 9.18
N ALA A 286 27.11 -24.12 9.22
CA ALA A 286 26.33 -25.36 9.12
C ALA A 286 25.12 -25.44 10.08
N ALA A 287 25.26 -24.95 11.32
CA ALA A 287 24.18 -24.97 12.31
C ALA A 287 23.00 -24.05 11.95
N ARG A 288 23.23 -22.99 11.16
CA ARG A 288 22.19 -22.06 10.70
C ARG A 288 21.67 -22.40 9.32
N GLU A 289 22.52 -22.94 8.47
CA GLU A 289 22.19 -23.33 7.10
C GLU A 289 21.36 -24.61 7.08
N PHE A 290 21.75 -25.62 7.86
CA PHE A 290 21.08 -26.93 7.88
C PHE A 290 20.18 -27.15 9.10
N GLY A 291 20.25 -26.27 10.11
CA GLY A 291 19.44 -26.39 11.33
C GLY A 291 19.85 -27.58 12.22
N ALA A 292 18.92 -28.02 13.07
CA ALA A 292 19.18 -29.10 14.01
C ALA A 292 19.06 -30.48 13.32
N PRO A 293 20.05 -31.37 13.43
CA PRO A 293 19.92 -32.73 12.92
C PRO A 293 18.77 -33.50 13.59
N LEU A 294 18.10 -34.36 12.83
CA LEU A 294 17.14 -35.33 13.36
C LEU A 294 17.85 -36.54 13.96
N GLY A 295 19.00 -36.91 13.41
CA GLY A 295 19.77 -38.06 13.85
C GLY A 295 21.08 -38.22 13.09
N THR A 296 21.67 -39.41 13.27
CA THR A 296 22.87 -39.86 12.56
C THR A 296 22.57 -41.17 11.84
N ALA A 297 22.95 -41.24 10.57
CA ALA A 297 22.96 -42.44 9.76
C ALA A 297 23.94 -43.50 10.34
N PRO A 298 23.86 -44.77 9.91
CA PRO A 298 24.71 -45.85 10.45
C PRO A 298 26.23 -45.63 10.35
N ASP A 299 26.68 -44.83 9.39
CA ASP A 299 28.09 -44.48 9.18
C ASP A 299 28.54 -43.24 9.98
N GLY A 300 27.60 -42.60 10.68
CA GLY A 300 27.82 -41.40 11.49
C GLY A 300 27.51 -40.09 10.77
N ALA A 301 27.13 -40.10 9.49
CA ALA A 301 26.66 -38.92 8.77
C ALA A 301 25.38 -38.37 9.42
N LEU A 302 25.20 -37.05 9.41
CA LEU A 302 24.01 -36.41 9.96
C LEU A 302 22.89 -36.40 8.92
N TYR A 303 21.64 -36.48 9.38
CA TYR A 303 20.47 -36.22 8.54
C TYR A 303 19.52 -35.27 9.27
N ASN A 304 18.86 -34.40 8.51
CA ASN A 304 17.87 -33.44 9.01
C ASN A 304 16.51 -33.56 8.33
N GLN A 305 16.42 -34.36 7.26
CA GLN A 305 15.17 -34.73 6.61
C GLN A 305 14.98 -36.24 6.64
N LEU A 306 13.72 -36.64 6.76
CA LEU A 306 13.27 -38.01 6.54
C LEU A 306 12.16 -37.95 5.50
N ILE A 307 12.48 -38.27 4.25
CA ILE A 307 11.54 -38.16 3.12
C ILE A 307 11.24 -39.57 2.63
N ASN A 308 9.97 -39.98 2.68
CA ASN A 308 9.52 -41.34 2.39
C ASN A 308 10.33 -42.44 3.11
N GLY A 309 10.83 -42.12 4.32
CA GLY A 309 11.61 -43.03 5.16
C GLY A 309 13.11 -43.11 4.85
N HIS A 310 13.63 -42.34 3.89
CA HIS A 310 15.07 -42.22 3.62
C HIS A 310 15.66 -40.94 4.23
N GLU A 311 16.93 -41.03 4.62
CA GLU A 311 17.65 -40.00 5.37
C GLU A 311 18.33 -39.02 4.40
N TYR A 312 18.06 -37.72 4.55
CA TYR A 312 18.68 -36.67 3.72
C TYR A 312 19.23 -35.53 4.57
N TRP A 313 20.25 -34.86 4.03
CA TRP A 313 20.86 -33.67 4.60
C TRP A 313 20.73 -32.52 3.60
N THR A 314 19.77 -31.63 3.86
CA THR A 314 19.46 -30.51 2.96
C THR A 314 19.49 -29.18 3.69
N GLN A 315 19.79 -28.12 2.96
CA GLN A 315 19.68 -26.75 3.48
C GLN A 315 18.25 -26.46 3.97
N GLN A 316 18.12 -25.54 4.93
CA GLN A 316 16.85 -24.97 5.33
C GLN A 316 16.37 -23.94 4.32
N GLU A 317 15.05 -23.74 4.26
CA GLU A 317 14.44 -22.79 3.34
C GLU A 317 13.95 -21.55 4.08
N TRP A 318 14.05 -20.38 3.45
CA TRP A 318 13.58 -19.16 4.08
C TRP A 318 12.07 -19.19 4.20
N SER A 319 11.61 -18.98 5.42
CA SER A 319 10.20 -18.77 5.72
C SER A 319 9.98 -17.30 6.02
N ASN A 320 9.35 -16.59 5.10
CA ASN A 320 8.81 -15.25 5.37
C ASN A 320 7.87 -15.25 6.58
N GLN A 321 7.07 -16.30 6.70
CA GLN A 321 6.22 -16.56 7.85
C GLN A 321 7.05 -16.67 9.12
N GLY A 322 8.06 -17.55 9.08
CA GLY A 322 8.93 -17.84 10.20
C GLY A 322 9.91 -16.72 10.54
N HIS A 323 10.09 -15.75 9.64
CA HIS A 323 11.22 -14.81 9.60
C HIS A 323 12.56 -15.51 9.89
N SER A 324 12.71 -16.73 9.36
CA SER A 324 13.87 -17.58 9.63
C SER A 324 13.95 -18.72 8.63
N CYS A 325 15.15 -19.28 8.53
CA CYS A 325 15.39 -20.54 7.83
C CYS A 325 14.76 -21.69 8.59
N MET A 326 13.97 -22.50 7.90
CA MET A 326 13.21 -23.61 8.47
C MET A 326 13.44 -24.92 7.70
N GLN A 327 13.47 -26.03 8.43
CA GLN A 327 13.56 -27.38 7.83
C GLN A 327 12.19 -27.90 7.35
N ARG A 328 11.11 -27.31 7.84
CA ARG A 328 9.73 -27.72 7.59
C ARG A 328 8.77 -26.67 8.10
N PHE A 329 7.58 -26.66 7.53
CA PHE A 329 6.61 -25.63 7.81
C PHE A 329 5.18 -26.16 7.70
N THR A 330 4.36 -25.85 8.70
CA THR A 330 2.92 -26.13 8.68
C THR A 330 2.15 -24.81 8.82
N PRO A 331 1.34 -24.42 7.82
CA PRO A 331 0.44 -23.28 7.94
C PRO A 331 -0.43 -23.37 9.19
N SER A 332 -0.26 -22.44 10.14
CA SER A 332 -1.09 -22.38 11.34
C SER A 332 -2.38 -21.59 11.05
N GLY A 333 -3.54 -22.24 11.18
CA GLY A 333 -4.85 -21.55 11.25
C GLY A 333 -5.54 -21.27 9.91
N VAL A 334 -6.69 -20.59 9.98
CA VAL A 334 -7.45 -20.13 8.80
C VAL A 334 -6.79 -18.84 8.30
N ALA A 335 -6.41 -18.81 7.01
CA ALA A 335 -5.81 -17.63 6.39
C ALA A 335 -6.66 -16.36 6.63
N PRO A 336 -6.04 -15.20 6.94
CA PRO A 336 -6.74 -13.93 7.02
C PRO A 336 -7.40 -13.55 5.69
N THR A 337 -8.27 -12.54 5.72
CA THR A 337 -8.72 -11.83 4.52
C THR A 337 -8.22 -10.40 4.59
N ALA A 338 -7.61 -9.92 3.51
CA ALA A 338 -7.22 -8.53 3.35
C ALA A 338 -8.21 -7.85 2.41
N SER A 339 -8.73 -6.71 2.83
CA SER A 339 -9.65 -5.89 2.02
C SER A 339 -9.61 -4.46 2.52
N PHE A 340 -9.62 -3.51 1.60
CA PHE A 340 -9.75 -2.11 1.94
C PHE A 340 -10.62 -1.31 0.99
N THR A 341 -11.08 -0.18 1.50
CA THR A 341 -11.74 0.88 0.72
C THR A 341 -10.93 2.16 0.79
N SER A 342 -11.15 3.06 -0.16
CA SER A 342 -10.57 4.41 -0.18
C SER A 342 -11.67 5.48 -0.29
N SER A 343 -11.41 6.66 0.28
CA SER A 343 -12.35 7.79 0.23
C SER A 343 -12.43 8.44 -1.16
N SER A 344 -13.51 9.20 -1.39
CA SER A 344 -13.79 9.87 -2.68
C SER A 344 -12.64 10.80 -3.14
N LEU A 345 -12.28 10.57 -4.40
CA LEU A 345 -11.10 10.89 -5.21
C LEU A 345 -10.77 12.38 -5.49
N THR A 346 -10.94 13.28 -4.53
CA THR A 346 -10.59 14.70 -4.72
C THR A 346 -9.52 15.13 -3.72
N GLY A 347 -8.43 15.75 -4.19
CA GLY A 347 -7.30 16.21 -3.36
C GLY A 347 -6.16 15.19 -3.28
N SER A 348 -4.97 15.64 -2.84
CA SER A 348 -3.78 14.78 -2.72
C SER A 348 -3.89 13.78 -1.57
N GLN A 349 -4.63 14.11 -0.51
CA GLN A 349 -4.80 13.24 0.66
C GLN A 349 -6.01 12.30 0.52
N ILE A 350 -5.75 11.00 0.54
CA ILE A 350 -6.76 9.93 0.46
C ILE A 350 -6.80 9.20 1.81
N ALA A 351 -8.01 8.87 2.27
CA ALA A 351 -8.22 8.04 3.44
C ALA A 351 -8.51 6.60 3.01
N PHE A 352 -7.93 5.66 3.74
CA PHE A 352 -8.04 4.22 3.53
C PHE A 352 -8.66 3.56 4.76
N ASP A 353 -9.50 2.55 4.53
CA ASP A 353 -10.17 1.79 5.58
C ASP A 353 -10.12 0.28 5.25
N ALA A 354 -9.33 -0.44 6.04
CA ALA A 354 -9.14 -1.88 6.00
C ALA A 354 -9.99 -2.64 7.03
N SER A 355 -10.98 -2.00 7.67
CA SER A 355 -11.79 -2.62 8.73
C SER A 355 -12.61 -3.84 8.27
N ALA A 356 -12.72 -4.07 6.96
CA ALA A 356 -13.32 -5.26 6.37
C ALA A 356 -12.39 -6.48 6.36
N SER A 357 -11.10 -6.29 6.64
CA SER A 357 -10.13 -7.37 6.77
C SER A 357 -10.40 -8.21 8.02
N SER A 358 -10.09 -9.50 7.96
CA SER A 358 -10.37 -10.44 9.05
C SER A 358 -9.23 -11.40 9.30
N ALA A 359 -9.01 -11.81 10.54
CA ALA A 359 -8.12 -12.90 10.89
C ALA A 359 -8.71 -13.71 12.06
N ALA A 360 -8.33 -14.98 12.18
CA ALA A 360 -8.64 -15.77 13.38
C ALA A 360 -8.01 -15.08 14.61
N GLY A 361 -8.83 -14.76 15.62
CA GLY A 361 -8.37 -13.99 16.78
C GLY A 361 -8.23 -12.47 16.55
N GLY A 362 -8.56 -11.97 15.36
CA GLY A 362 -8.51 -10.56 14.99
C GLY A 362 -7.21 -10.14 14.31
N VAL A 363 -7.28 -9.08 13.51
CA VAL A 363 -6.11 -8.47 12.86
C VAL A 363 -5.36 -7.63 13.90
N VAL A 364 -4.05 -7.85 14.03
CA VAL A 364 -3.17 -7.18 14.99
C VAL A 364 -2.29 -6.11 14.37
N ALA A 365 -2.07 -6.16 13.05
CA ALA A 365 -1.32 -5.14 12.32
C ALA A 365 -1.79 -5.03 10.86
N TYR A 366 -1.62 -3.83 10.29
CA TYR A 366 -1.86 -3.48 8.91
C TYR A 366 -0.61 -2.81 8.37
N ASP A 367 -0.22 -3.16 7.15
CA ASP A 367 0.88 -2.57 6.43
C ASP A 367 0.40 -2.04 5.08
N TRP A 368 0.64 -0.76 4.81
CA TRP A 368 0.18 -0.05 3.63
C TRP A 368 1.33 0.43 2.77
N GLN A 369 1.22 0.24 1.46
CA GLN A 369 2.23 0.68 0.52
C GLN A 369 1.66 1.45 -0.65
N PHE A 370 2.45 2.39 -1.14
CA PHE A 370 2.06 3.37 -2.15
C PHE A 370 3.14 3.47 -3.24
N ASN A 371 2.71 3.52 -4.50
CA ASN A 371 3.62 3.56 -5.66
C ASN A 371 4.00 4.98 -6.10
N ASP A 372 4.08 5.91 -5.15
CA ASP A 372 4.08 7.35 -5.45
C ASP A 372 5.42 8.06 -5.23
N GLY A 373 6.53 7.29 -5.22
CA GLY A 373 7.92 7.76 -5.19
C GLY A 373 8.90 6.92 -6.04
N LEU A 374 10.09 7.45 -6.30
CA LEU A 374 11.20 6.70 -6.92
C LEU A 374 11.88 5.82 -5.86
N GLY A 375 11.71 4.50 -5.99
CA GLY A 375 11.93 3.53 -4.91
C GLY A 375 10.63 3.37 -4.14
N ALA A 376 10.17 2.12 -3.96
CA ALA A 376 8.92 1.84 -3.24
C ALA A 376 8.93 2.66 -1.94
N GLY A 377 7.91 3.50 -1.73
CA GLY A 377 7.81 4.28 -0.51
C GLY A 377 7.90 3.35 0.69
N GLN A 378 8.55 3.78 1.76
CA GLN A 378 8.59 2.99 2.99
C GLN A 378 7.15 2.63 3.41
N PRO A 379 6.88 1.34 3.70
CA PRO A 379 5.57 0.90 4.14
C PRO A 379 5.07 1.71 5.35
N VAL A 380 3.76 1.95 5.40
CA VAL A 380 3.11 2.63 6.51
C VAL A 380 2.42 1.60 7.39
N GLU A 381 3.08 1.23 8.47
CA GLU A 381 2.58 0.24 9.40
C GLU A 381 1.75 0.85 10.53
N THR A 382 0.70 0.14 10.91
CA THR A 382 -0.24 0.61 11.93
C THR A 382 -1.06 -0.52 12.53
N ALA A 383 -1.42 -0.38 13.80
CA ALA A 383 -2.45 -1.23 14.42
C ALA A 383 -3.88 -0.73 14.12
N SER A 384 -4.00 0.47 13.55
CA SER A 384 -5.28 1.04 13.13
C SER A 384 -5.68 0.47 11.76
N PRO A 385 -6.93 0.03 11.56
CA PRO A 385 -7.42 -0.35 10.24
C PRO A 385 -7.56 0.85 9.29
N THR A 386 -7.37 2.07 9.77
CA THR A 386 -7.51 3.29 8.99
C THR A 386 -6.19 4.05 8.86
N LEU A 387 -5.95 4.58 7.66
CA LEU A 387 -4.77 5.35 7.31
C LEU A 387 -5.15 6.54 6.41
N THR A 388 -4.40 7.64 6.47
CA THR A 388 -4.47 8.72 5.46
C THR A 388 -3.11 8.87 4.79
N HIS A 389 -3.09 8.94 3.46
CA HIS A 389 -1.88 9.08 2.66
C HIS A 389 -1.98 10.24 1.69
N GLU A 390 -0.89 10.97 1.45
CA GLU A 390 -0.85 12.12 0.54
C GLU A 390 -0.05 11.80 -0.73
N PHE A 391 -0.75 11.74 -1.86
CA PHE A 391 -0.17 11.48 -3.17
C PHE A 391 0.44 12.75 -3.80
N PRO A 392 1.54 12.64 -4.57
CA PRO A 392 2.28 13.76 -5.13
C PRO A 392 1.54 14.48 -6.26
N GLY A 393 0.47 13.89 -6.80
CA GLY A 393 -0.33 14.51 -7.84
C GLY A 393 -1.55 13.70 -8.27
N ASN A 394 -2.29 14.27 -9.23
CA ASN A 394 -3.41 13.59 -9.86
C ASN A 394 -2.89 12.44 -10.74
N GLY A 395 -3.56 11.30 -10.70
CA GLY A 395 -3.12 10.11 -11.42
C GLY A 395 -3.85 8.86 -10.98
N VAL A 396 -3.48 7.73 -11.59
CA VAL A 396 -3.84 6.42 -11.08
C VAL A 396 -2.64 5.90 -10.29
N TRP A 397 -2.87 5.63 -9.01
CA TRP A 397 -1.87 5.11 -8.09
C TRP A 397 -2.27 3.71 -7.67
N ASN A 398 -1.30 2.88 -7.33
CA ASN A 398 -1.52 1.53 -6.85
C ASN A 398 -1.21 1.51 -5.36
N VAL A 399 -2.11 0.89 -4.61
CA VAL A 399 -2.04 0.79 -3.17
C VAL A 399 -2.14 -0.66 -2.79
N ALA A 400 -1.21 -1.13 -1.96
CA ALA A 400 -1.23 -2.47 -1.41
C ALA A 400 -1.46 -2.41 0.11
N LEU A 401 -2.13 -3.45 0.62
CA LEU A 401 -2.40 -3.68 2.02
C LEU A 401 -2.01 -5.12 2.36
N SER A 402 -1.21 -5.28 3.40
CA SER A 402 -1.01 -6.56 4.10
C SER A 402 -1.64 -6.51 5.49
N VAL A 403 -2.33 -7.57 5.90
CA VAL A 403 -2.95 -7.69 7.22
C VAL A 403 -2.39 -8.87 7.97
N TYR A 404 -2.09 -8.69 9.25
CA TYR A 404 -1.44 -9.69 10.08
C TYR A 404 -2.32 -10.08 11.27
N ALA A 405 -2.36 -11.37 11.57
CA ALA A 405 -3.04 -11.99 12.69
C ALA A 405 -2.10 -12.19 13.88
N ALA A 406 -2.65 -12.50 15.05
CA ALA A 406 -1.88 -12.66 16.28
C ALA A 406 -0.98 -13.90 16.29
N ASP A 407 -1.39 -14.96 15.60
CA ASP A 407 -0.57 -16.15 15.33
C ASP A 407 0.51 -15.87 14.28
N GLY A 408 0.44 -14.69 13.64
CA GLY A 408 1.28 -14.18 12.57
C GLY A 408 0.74 -14.49 11.19
N ALA A 409 -0.46 -15.11 11.09
CA ALA A 409 -1.08 -15.37 9.81
C ALA A 409 -1.24 -14.06 9.05
N SER A 410 -0.81 -13.92 7.79
CA SER A 410 -1.07 -12.69 7.05
C SER A 410 -1.62 -12.93 5.66
N ARG A 411 -2.14 -11.85 5.07
CA ARG A 411 -2.71 -11.85 3.72
C ARG A 411 -2.60 -10.47 3.09
N GLY A 412 -2.42 -10.43 1.78
CA GLY A 412 -2.35 -9.20 0.99
C GLY A 412 -3.60 -8.90 0.16
N SER A 413 -3.78 -7.63 -0.18
CA SER A 413 -4.71 -7.16 -1.22
C SER A 413 -4.16 -5.87 -1.82
N ALA A 414 -4.44 -5.60 -3.10
CA ALA A 414 -4.04 -4.34 -3.72
C ALA A 414 -5.12 -3.79 -4.63
N HIS A 415 -5.21 -2.46 -4.73
CA HIS A 415 -6.20 -1.78 -5.55
C HIS A 415 -5.59 -0.55 -6.22
N SER A 416 -6.05 -0.23 -7.43
CA SER A 416 -5.77 1.07 -8.05
C SER A 416 -6.70 2.15 -7.50
N VAL A 417 -6.13 3.28 -7.13
CA VAL A 417 -6.79 4.47 -6.62
C VAL A 417 -6.59 5.61 -7.60
N VAL A 418 -7.67 6.26 -8.01
CA VAL A 418 -7.63 7.37 -8.98
C VAL A 418 -7.63 8.71 -8.25
N VAL A 419 -6.50 9.37 -8.09
CA VAL A 419 -6.46 10.71 -7.49
C VAL A 419 -6.84 11.77 -8.52
N GLY A 420 -7.99 12.43 -8.32
CA GLY A 420 -8.54 13.46 -9.20
C GLY A 420 -8.29 14.89 -8.71
N PRO A 421 -8.48 15.91 -9.59
CA PRO A 421 -8.29 17.30 -9.22
C PRO A 421 -9.22 17.72 -8.07
N ALA A 422 -8.66 18.41 -7.08
CA ALA A 422 -9.42 18.94 -5.95
C ALA A 422 -10.57 19.85 -6.42
N THR A 423 -11.81 19.50 -6.07
CA THR A 423 -12.97 20.35 -6.36
C THR A 423 -13.17 21.36 -5.22
N LEU A 424 -12.65 22.57 -5.38
CA LEU A 424 -12.80 23.64 -4.40
C LEU A 424 -14.28 23.98 -4.12
N PRO A 425 -14.63 24.36 -2.88
CA PRO A 425 -15.96 24.87 -2.58
C PRO A 425 -16.23 26.17 -3.33
N SER A 426 -17.49 26.43 -3.67
CA SER A 426 -17.90 27.72 -4.26
C SER A 426 -19.13 28.26 -3.57
N VAL A 427 -19.11 29.56 -3.24
CA VAL A 427 -20.27 30.28 -2.71
C VAL A 427 -20.99 30.96 -3.87
N THR A 428 -22.27 30.64 -4.07
CA THR A 428 -23.08 31.17 -5.16
C THR A 428 -24.15 32.14 -4.69
N LYS A 429 -24.46 32.19 -3.38
CA LYS A 429 -25.43 33.14 -2.80
C LYS A 429 -25.31 33.24 -1.29
N LEU A 430 -25.49 34.46 -0.76
CA LEU A 430 -25.75 34.74 0.65
C LEU A 430 -27.18 35.24 0.88
N SER A 431 -27.85 34.75 1.92
CA SER A 431 -29.17 35.24 2.32
C SER A 431 -29.34 35.28 3.84
N PRO A 432 -29.45 36.47 4.46
CA PRO A 432 -29.30 37.79 3.86
C PRO A 432 -27.84 38.08 3.45
N SER A 433 -27.60 39.03 2.54
CA SER A 433 -26.25 39.50 2.15
C SER A 433 -25.79 40.75 2.93
N LYS A 434 -26.49 41.09 4.01
CA LYS A 434 -26.18 42.23 4.88
C LYS A 434 -26.64 41.99 6.30
N GLY A 435 -25.96 42.62 7.25
CA GLY A 435 -26.26 42.56 8.69
C GLY A 435 -25.68 43.78 9.42
N PRO A 436 -25.97 43.97 10.71
CA PRO A 436 -25.37 45.02 11.51
C PRO A 436 -23.94 44.67 11.94
N ALA A 437 -23.12 45.69 12.17
CA ALA A 437 -21.77 45.59 12.74
C ALA A 437 -21.73 44.87 14.10
N SER A 438 -22.85 44.81 14.82
CA SER A 438 -23.00 44.03 16.05
C SER A 438 -22.98 42.51 15.86
N GLY A 439 -23.03 42.02 14.62
CA GLY A 439 -23.06 40.59 14.32
C GLY A 439 -24.45 39.97 14.53
N ALA A 440 -24.46 38.69 14.95
CA ALA A 440 -25.64 37.86 15.21
C ALA A 440 -26.59 37.61 14.03
N THR A 441 -26.23 38.02 12.81
CA THR A 441 -27.01 37.72 11.61
C THR A 441 -26.80 36.26 11.22
N SER A 442 -27.89 35.49 11.17
CA SER A 442 -27.88 34.14 10.62
C SER A 442 -27.97 34.21 9.10
N VAL A 443 -26.90 33.77 8.43
CA VAL A 443 -26.71 33.82 6.98
C VAL A 443 -26.80 32.41 6.42
N THR A 444 -27.75 32.18 5.52
CA THR A 444 -27.76 30.98 4.68
C THR A 444 -26.78 31.18 3.53
N ILE A 445 -25.75 30.34 3.47
CA ILE A 445 -24.74 30.31 2.41
C ILE A 445 -25.11 29.17 1.47
N SER A 446 -25.39 29.48 0.20
CA SER A 446 -25.65 28.49 -0.84
C SER A 446 -24.47 28.37 -1.79
N GLY A 447 -24.20 27.18 -2.29
CA GLY A 447 -23.02 26.92 -3.10
C GLY A 447 -22.90 25.49 -3.61
N ARG A 448 -21.66 25.10 -3.92
CA ARG A 448 -21.27 23.72 -4.28
C ARG A 448 -20.12 23.24 -3.39
N HIS A 449 -20.08 21.93 -3.15
CA HIS A 449 -19.04 21.26 -2.36
C HIS A 449 -18.87 21.82 -0.93
N LEU A 450 -19.96 22.19 -0.26
CA LEU A 450 -19.94 22.79 1.08
C LEU A 450 -20.08 21.79 2.23
N GLY A 451 -20.25 20.50 1.93
CA GLY A 451 -20.73 19.50 2.90
C GLY A 451 -19.81 19.30 4.09
N GLU A 452 -18.51 19.42 3.86
CA GLU A 452 -17.45 19.23 4.86
C GLU A 452 -16.78 20.56 5.23
N ALA A 453 -17.56 21.64 5.32
CA ALA A 453 -17.00 22.92 5.73
C ALA A 453 -16.34 22.80 7.11
N SER A 454 -15.03 23.09 7.17
CA SER A 454 -14.23 23.14 8.40
C SER A 454 -14.10 24.57 8.93
N ALA A 455 -14.28 25.59 8.08
CA ALA A 455 -14.35 26.98 8.50
C ALA A 455 -15.24 27.84 7.59
N VAL A 456 -15.87 28.85 8.18
CA VAL A 456 -16.54 29.95 7.46
C VAL A 456 -16.00 31.29 7.98
N ARG A 457 -15.56 32.17 7.09
CA ARG A 457 -15.02 33.50 7.44
C ARG A 457 -15.78 34.60 6.71
N PHE A 458 -15.95 35.73 7.37
CA PHE A 458 -16.43 37.01 6.81
C PHE A 458 -15.23 37.96 6.75
N GLY A 459 -14.57 38.04 5.60
CA GLY A 459 -13.24 38.65 5.46
C GLY A 459 -12.21 37.92 6.33
N ALA A 460 -11.45 38.66 7.14
CA ALA A 460 -10.47 38.08 8.05
C ALA A 460 -11.08 37.49 9.34
N LEU A 461 -12.39 37.64 9.58
CA LEU A 461 -13.02 37.23 10.84
C LEU A 461 -13.71 35.88 10.69
N SER A 462 -13.47 34.96 11.62
CA SER A 462 -14.24 33.72 11.70
C SER A 462 -15.70 34.00 12.02
N ALA A 463 -16.61 33.21 11.44
CA ALA A 463 -18.02 33.22 11.85
C ALA A 463 -18.12 32.90 13.35
N ALA A 464 -19.09 33.50 14.05
CA ALA A 464 -19.34 33.23 15.47
C ALA A 464 -19.74 31.75 15.69
N SER A 465 -20.46 31.19 14.72
CA SER A 465 -20.74 29.76 14.60
C SER A 465 -21.14 29.45 13.16
N PHE A 466 -21.07 28.19 12.76
CA PHE A 466 -21.68 27.72 11.52
C PHE A 466 -22.11 26.26 11.65
N LYS A 467 -23.01 25.83 10.76
CA LYS A 467 -23.51 24.48 10.67
C LYS A 467 -23.57 24.06 9.21
N SER A 468 -22.99 22.91 8.90
CA SER A 468 -23.18 22.26 7.60
C SER A 468 -24.55 21.59 7.52
N ILE A 469 -25.27 21.85 6.43
CA ILE A 469 -26.62 21.31 6.20
C ILE A 469 -26.60 20.29 5.06
N SER A 470 -25.90 20.61 3.97
CA SER A 470 -25.70 19.72 2.82
C SER A 470 -24.48 20.16 2.01
N SER A 471 -24.13 19.39 0.98
CA SER A 471 -23.11 19.76 0.00
C SER A 471 -23.37 21.08 -0.73
N THR A 472 -24.55 21.69 -0.58
CA THR A 472 -24.93 22.94 -1.26
C THR A 472 -25.41 24.04 -0.32
N LYS A 473 -25.40 23.82 1.01
CA LYS A 473 -25.95 24.78 1.97
C LYS A 473 -25.25 24.73 3.34
N LEU A 474 -24.89 25.91 3.85
CA LEU A 474 -24.46 26.15 5.23
C LEU A 474 -25.35 27.21 5.90
N LEU A 475 -25.40 27.17 7.23
CA LEU A 475 -25.87 28.29 8.05
C LEU A 475 -24.68 28.84 8.82
N ALA A 476 -24.42 30.15 8.75
CA ALA A 476 -23.34 30.80 9.50
C ALA A 476 -23.84 32.03 10.24
N VAL A 477 -23.33 32.28 11.45
CA VAL A 477 -23.68 33.44 12.26
C VAL A 477 -22.53 34.44 12.23
N THR A 478 -22.80 35.68 11.83
CA THR A 478 -21.79 36.75 11.80
C THR A 478 -21.31 37.11 13.21
N ALA A 479 -20.00 37.26 13.41
CA ALA A 479 -19.45 37.87 14.62
C ALA A 479 -19.58 39.41 14.58
N ALA A 480 -19.41 40.07 15.74
CA ALA A 480 -19.33 41.52 15.82
C ALA A 480 -18.04 42.02 15.13
N ALA A 481 -18.14 43.05 14.32
CA ALA A 481 -17.08 43.49 13.43
C ALA A 481 -17.27 44.94 12.98
N THR A 482 -16.25 45.52 12.35
CA THR A 482 -16.35 46.87 11.80
C THR A 482 -17.26 46.90 10.57
N ALA A 483 -18.10 47.93 10.45
CA ALA A 483 -18.96 48.17 9.28
C ALA A 483 -18.12 48.26 8.01
N GLY A 484 -18.57 47.60 6.95
CA GLY A 484 -17.78 47.45 5.73
C GLY A 484 -18.32 46.36 4.82
N LYS A 485 -17.66 46.18 3.67
CA LYS A 485 -17.89 45.05 2.77
C LYS A 485 -16.86 43.97 3.11
N LEU A 486 -17.33 42.72 3.18
CA LEU A 486 -16.53 41.54 3.46
C LEU A 486 -16.85 40.49 2.40
N ASP A 487 -15.85 39.73 1.97
CA ASP A 487 -16.05 38.54 1.16
C ASP A 487 -16.23 37.34 2.09
N VAL A 488 -17.18 36.45 1.80
CA VAL A 488 -17.45 35.27 2.63
C VAL A 488 -16.80 34.04 2.03
N THR A 489 -15.83 33.47 2.72
CA THR A 489 -15.12 32.28 2.27
C THR A 489 -15.49 31.06 3.10
N VAL A 490 -15.61 29.91 2.44
CA VAL A 490 -15.79 28.60 3.07
C VAL A 490 -14.55 27.78 2.83
N THR A 491 -14.01 27.16 3.88
CA THR A 491 -12.91 26.19 3.81
C THR A 491 -13.46 24.80 4.03
N THR A 492 -13.01 23.85 3.20
CA THR A 492 -13.23 22.41 3.30
C THR A 492 -11.87 21.71 3.29
N PRO A 493 -11.78 20.39 3.53
CA PRO A 493 -10.55 19.64 3.29
C PRO A 493 -9.98 19.83 1.89
N GLN A 494 -10.84 20.08 0.89
CA GLN A 494 -10.46 20.33 -0.51
C GLN A 494 -9.88 21.73 -0.76
N GLY A 495 -9.88 22.62 0.23
CA GLY A 495 -9.39 24.00 0.15
C GLY A 495 -10.46 25.06 0.41
N THR A 496 -10.10 26.33 0.16
CA THR A 496 -10.94 27.51 0.41
C THR A 496 -11.59 28.03 -0.86
N SER A 497 -12.86 28.45 -0.76
CA SER A 497 -13.60 29.01 -1.88
C SER A 497 -13.00 30.32 -2.38
N GLN A 498 -12.97 30.48 -3.71
CA GLN A 498 -12.57 31.74 -4.33
C GLN A 498 -13.58 32.86 -4.02
N ALA A 499 -13.08 34.09 -3.85
CA ALA A 499 -13.92 35.26 -3.64
C ALA A 499 -14.57 35.73 -4.97
N THR A 500 -15.85 36.07 -4.90
CA THR A 500 -16.71 36.42 -6.03
C THR A 500 -17.66 37.55 -5.65
N LEU A 501 -18.45 38.06 -6.60
CA LEU A 501 -19.50 39.03 -6.24
C LEU A 501 -20.65 38.40 -5.45
N ALA A 502 -20.82 37.08 -5.50
CA ALA A 502 -21.94 36.37 -4.90
C ALA A 502 -21.79 36.13 -3.39
N ASP A 503 -20.56 36.20 -2.89
CA ASP A 503 -20.19 36.03 -1.47
C ASP A 503 -19.98 37.35 -0.72
N ARG A 504 -20.33 38.48 -1.33
CA ARG A 504 -20.20 39.78 -0.67
C ARG A 504 -21.25 39.97 0.40
N PHE A 505 -20.78 40.17 1.63
CA PHE A 505 -21.59 40.53 2.78
C PHE A 505 -21.31 41.97 3.21
N LYS A 506 -22.35 42.72 3.58
CA LYS A 506 -22.22 44.10 4.07
C LYS A 506 -22.61 44.23 5.53
N LEU A 507 -21.68 44.70 6.36
CA LEU A 507 -21.96 45.15 7.72
C LEU A 507 -22.32 46.63 7.74
N GLY A 508 -23.49 46.95 8.27
CA GLY A 508 -23.97 48.33 8.47
C GLY A 508 -23.65 48.87 9.87
N PRO A 509 -23.39 50.19 10.01
CA PRO A 509 -23.21 50.80 11.33
C PRO A 509 -24.52 50.82 12.13
N PRO A 510 -24.48 50.99 13.47
CA PRO A 510 -25.69 51.11 14.28
C PRO A 510 -26.47 52.39 13.94
N THR A 511 -27.76 52.41 14.26
CA THR A 511 -28.63 53.59 14.09
C THR A 511 -29.40 53.88 15.36
N VAL A 512 -29.67 55.15 15.64
CA VAL A 512 -30.56 55.62 16.71
C VAL A 512 -31.81 56.21 16.07
N THR A 513 -32.99 55.81 16.54
CA THR A 513 -34.29 56.22 15.95
C THR A 513 -35.34 56.62 16.98
N ARG A 514 -35.02 56.57 18.28
CA ARG A 514 -35.87 57.10 19.36
C ARG A 514 -35.11 57.19 20.68
N LEU A 515 -35.41 58.23 21.45
CA LEU A 515 -34.98 58.38 22.85
C LEU A 515 -36.20 58.55 23.76
N LYS A 516 -36.25 57.82 24.89
CA LYS A 516 -37.30 57.97 25.90
C LYS A 516 -36.75 57.90 27.33
N PRO A 517 -36.86 58.96 28.14
CA PRO A 517 -37.32 60.30 27.77
C PRO A 517 -36.34 61.01 26.81
N ALA A 518 -36.83 61.94 25.99
CA ALA A 518 -36.02 62.72 25.04
C ALA A 518 -35.31 63.94 25.68
N GLY A 519 -35.23 63.99 27.01
CA GLY A 519 -34.55 65.08 27.71
C GLY A 519 -34.40 64.85 29.21
N GLY A 520 -33.54 65.66 29.83
CA GLY A 520 -33.15 65.52 31.23
C GLY A 520 -32.39 66.74 31.76
N PRO A 521 -32.08 66.78 33.07
CA PRO A 521 -31.38 67.90 33.68
C PRO A 521 -29.95 68.04 33.16
N LEU A 522 -29.42 69.27 33.13
CA LEU A 522 -28.04 69.56 32.75
C LEU A 522 -26.99 68.73 33.51
N ALA A 523 -27.28 68.36 34.76
CA ALA A 523 -26.41 67.50 35.59
C ALA A 523 -26.22 66.07 35.03
N GLY A 524 -27.07 65.63 34.09
CA GLY A 524 -27.10 64.26 33.59
C GLY A 524 -27.82 63.30 34.54
N GLY A 525 -27.60 62.00 34.36
CA GLY A 525 -28.12 60.94 35.23
C GLY A 525 -29.46 60.33 34.80
N THR A 526 -30.18 60.94 33.86
CA THR A 526 -31.41 60.39 33.28
C THR A 526 -31.17 59.04 32.63
N LEU A 527 -31.96 58.03 33.00
CA LEU A 527 -31.99 56.76 32.29
C LEU A 527 -32.85 56.91 31.05
N VAL A 528 -32.23 56.75 29.88
CA VAL A 528 -32.83 56.89 28.56
C VAL A 528 -32.92 55.52 27.91
N THR A 529 -34.11 55.10 27.54
CA THR A 529 -34.29 53.99 26.60
C THR A 529 -34.01 54.51 25.19
N VAL A 530 -32.94 54.01 24.59
CA VAL A 530 -32.53 54.28 23.22
C VAL A 530 -33.00 53.15 22.33
N THR A 531 -33.87 53.45 21.38
CA THR A 531 -34.33 52.51 20.35
C THR A 531 -33.58 52.76 19.04
N GLY A 532 -33.25 51.69 18.33
CA GLY A 532 -32.48 51.79 17.11
C GLY A 532 -32.23 50.43 16.46
N SER A 533 -31.11 50.28 15.78
CA SER A 533 -30.70 49.01 15.17
C SER A 533 -29.19 48.82 15.23
N GLY A 534 -28.76 47.56 15.21
CA GLY A 534 -27.35 47.18 15.16
C GLY A 534 -26.56 47.44 16.44
N PHE A 535 -27.24 47.46 17.59
CA PHE A 535 -26.56 47.47 18.89
C PHE A 535 -25.99 46.10 19.22
N ALA A 536 -24.84 46.05 19.88
CA ALA A 536 -24.22 44.84 20.39
C ALA A 536 -24.58 44.60 21.86
N LEU A 537 -24.81 43.32 22.19
CA LEU A 537 -25.07 42.86 23.56
C LEU A 537 -23.76 42.70 24.34
N GLY A 538 -23.83 42.80 25.66
CA GLY A 538 -22.68 42.68 26.56
C GLY A 538 -22.12 44.03 27.02
N ALA A 539 -21.50 44.01 28.21
CA ALA A 539 -20.95 45.22 28.82
C ALA A 539 -19.85 45.83 27.95
N GLY A 540 -19.99 47.11 27.60
CA GLY A 540 -19.02 47.82 26.77
C GLY A 540 -19.04 47.49 25.28
N ALA A 541 -19.98 46.67 24.79
CA ALA A 541 -20.05 46.34 23.36
C ALA A 541 -20.65 47.48 22.50
N THR A 542 -21.60 48.24 23.07
CA THR A 542 -22.19 49.43 22.46
C THR A 542 -21.82 50.68 23.25
N HIS A 543 -21.53 51.78 22.56
CA HIS A 543 -21.25 53.08 23.15
C HIS A 543 -22.19 54.14 22.59
N PHE A 544 -22.67 55.02 23.46
CA PHE A 544 -23.48 56.17 23.06
C PHE A 544 -22.75 57.47 23.40
N LYS A 545 -22.82 58.44 22.48
CA LYS A 545 -22.41 59.82 22.72
C LYS A 545 -23.62 60.73 22.62
N PHE A 546 -23.79 61.60 23.61
CA PHE A 546 -24.76 62.69 23.62
C PHE A 546 -23.99 63.96 23.25
N GLY A 547 -24.17 64.42 22.01
CA GLY A 547 -23.26 65.35 21.35
C GLY A 547 -21.82 64.84 21.40
N ARG A 548 -20.94 65.59 22.09
CA ARG A 548 -19.52 65.24 22.23
C ARG A 548 -19.19 64.42 23.48
N VAL A 549 -20.17 64.12 24.35
CA VAL A 549 -19.92 63.48 25.65
C VAL A 549 -20.36 62.03 25.62
N ARG A 550 -19.46 61.11 26.00
CA ARG A 550 -19.75 59.67 26.07
C ARG A 550 -20.62 59.36 27.30
N ALA A 551 -21.64 58.52 27.12
CA ALA A 551 -22.46 58.01 28.22
C ALA A 551 -21.66 57.03 29.10
N GLY A 552 -21.88 57.07 30.41
CA GLY A 552 -21.12 56.28 31.39
C GLY A 552 -21.67 54.86 31.62
N GLU A 553 -22.99 54.67 31.49
CA GLU A 553 -23.65 53.38 31.73
C GLU A 553 -24.54 53.04 30.54
N VAL A 554 -24.31 51.87 29.93
CA VAL A 554 -25.03 51.36 28.77
C VAL A 554 -25.37 49.90 29.00
N ASN A 555 -26.65 49.55 28.94
CA ASN A 555 -27.13 48.18 28.99
C ASN A 555 -28.06 47.90 27.82
N CYS A 556 -27.62 47.09 26.87
CA CYS A 556 -28.42 46.71 25.71
C CYS A 556 -29.17 45.40 25.98
N ALA A 557 -30.50 45.50 26.08
CA ALA A 557 -31.38 44.36 26.29
C ALA A 557 -31.64 43.59 24.97
N SER A 558 -31.52 44.26 23.83
CA SER A 558 -31.60 43.68 22.50
C SER A 558 -30.72 44.46 21.51
N ILE A 559 -30.55 43.93 20.30
CA ILE A 559 -29.85 44.63 19.20
C ILE A 559 -30.60 45.88 18.70
N THR A 560 -31.79 46.17 19.24
CA THR A 560 -32.64 47.31 18.89
C THR A 560 -32.98 48.21 20.07
N SER A 561 -32.58 47.86 21.31
CA SER A 561 -32.96 48.60 22.51
C SER A 561 -31.86 48.56 23.57
N CYS A 562 -31.43 49.74 24.01
CA CYS A 562 -30.50 49.91 25.13
C CYS A 562 -31.03 50.91 26.15
N THR A 563 -30.77 50.66 27.42
CA THR A 563 -30.92 51.65 28.50
C THR A 563 -29.57 52.33 28.71
N VAL A 564 -29.56 53.66 28.65
CA VAL A 564 -28.36 54.48 28.66
C VAL A 564 -28.50 55.60 29.68
N ARG A 565 -27.52 55.78 30.55
CA ARG A 565 -27.49 56.92 31.47
C ARG A 565 -26.92 58.14 30.75
N ALA A 566 -27.75 59.17 30.56
CA ALA A 566 -27.35 60.43 29.94
C ALA A 566 -26.20 61.06 30.76
N PRO A 567 -25.08 61.46 30.11
CA PRO A 567 -23.97 62.11 30.80
C PRO A 567 -24.33 63.56 31.19
N LYS A 568 -23.46 64.21 31.96
CA LYS A 568 -23.59 65.65 32.25
C LYS A 568 -23.49 66.47 30.97
N GLY A 569 -24.49 67.32 30.72
CA GLY A 569 -24.52 68.24 29.59
C GLY A 569 -23.59 69.44 29.79
N ARG A 570 -23.16 70.07 28.69
CA ARG A 570 -22.27 71.26 28.74
C ARG A 570 -23.05 72.58 28.89
N ALA A 571 -24.23 72.65 28.31
CA ALA A 571 -25.16 73.77 28.38
C ALA A 571 -26.60 73.26 28.15
N ALA A 572 -27.61 74.06 28.49
CA ALA A 572 -28.99 73.75 28.17
C ALA A 572 -29.21 73.88 26.64
N ALA A 573 -29.31 72.74 25.96
CA ALA A 573 -29.46 72.63 24.51
C ALA A 573 -29.90 71.20 24.12
N SER A 574 -30.44 71.05 22.93
CA SER A 574 -30.63 69.75 22.27
C SER A 574 -29.32 69.28 21.65
N VAL A 575 -29.03 67.98 21.78
CA VAL A 575 -27.85 67.33 21.19
C VAL A 575 -28.22 66.04 20.51
N ASP A 576 -27.52 65.72 19.44
CA ASP A 576 -27.63 64.44 18.75
C ASP A 576 -27.13 63.27 19.63
N VAL A 577 -27.68 62.09 19.38
CA VAL A 577 -27.19 60.86 20.02
C VAL A 577 -26.65 59.90 18.97
N VAL A 578 -25.36 59.58 19.10
CA VAL A 578 -24.64 58.67 18.19
C VAL A 578 -24.35 57.37 18.91
N ALA A 579 -24.77 56.24 18.31
CA ALA A 579 -24.38 54.90 18.73
C ALA A 579 -23.09 54.46 18.02
N ALA A 580 -22.27 53.65 18.68
CA ALA A 580 -21.11 53.01 18.08
C ALA A 580 -20.92 51.58 18.61
N VAL A 581 -20.50 50.67 17.74
CA VAL A 581 -20.13 49.28 18.07
C VAL A 581 -18.71 49.03 17.55
N GLY A 582 -17.78 48.67 18.45
CA GLY A 582 -16.35 48.66 18.13
C GLY A 582 -15.88 50.03 17.62
N THR A 583 -15.21 50.07 16.47
CA THR A 583 -14.80 51.30 15.78
C THR A 583 -15.89 51.89 14.87
N SER A 584 -17.05 51.24 14.75
CA SER A 584 -18.11 51.63 13.82
C SER A 584 -19.12 52.56 14.47
N ALA A 585 -19.07 53.84 14.12
CA ALA A 585 -20.06 54.83 14.55
C ALA A 585 -21.24 54.90 13.57
N GLY A 586 -22.44 55.03 14.13
CA GLY A 586 -23.66 55.38 13.43
C GLY A 586 -23.68 56.85 13.00
N LYS A 587 -24.74 57.21 12.28
CA LYS A 587 -25.05 58.63 12.04
C LYS A 587 -25.60 59.27 13.34
N PRO A 588 -25.45 60.59 13.50
CA PRO A 588 -26.28 61.38 14.42
C PRO A 588 -27.76 60.98 14.34
N SER A 589 -28.44 60.97 15.49
CA SER A 589 -29.89 60.83 15.53
C SER A 589 -30.56 61.96 14.72
N ALA A 590 -31.76 61.71 14.20
CA ALA A 590 -32.52 62.74 13.52
C ALA A 590 -32.91 63.88 14.51
N PRO A 591 -33.17 65.12 14.04
CA PRO A 591 -33.51 66.24 14.92
C PRO A 591 -34.67 65.95 15.90
N GLU A 592 -35.66 65.17 15.46
CA GLU A 592 -36.80 64.72 16.28
C GLU A 592 -36.44 63.72 17.38
N ASP A 593 -35.26 63.11 17.31
CA ASP A 593 -34.70 62.12 18.22
C ASP A 593 -33.44 62.67 18.95
N GLU A 594 -33.29 63.99 19.05
CA GLU A 594 -32.25 64.61 19.88
C GLU A 594 -32.59 64.53 21.37
N PHE A 595 -31.55 64.54 22.22
CA PHE A 595 -31.72 64.64 23.67
C PHE A 595 -31.59 66.08 24.13
N THR A 596 -32.60 66.59 24.83
CA THR A 596 -32.62 67.98 25.32
C THR A 596 -32.16 68.08 26.77
N TYR A 597 -31.05 68.79 27.01
CA TYR A 597 -30.60 69.21 28.34
C TYR A 597 -31.33 70.49 28.76
N ARG A 598 -31.94 70.47 29.94
CA ARG A 598 -32.69 71.61 30.51
C ARG A 598 -32.34 71.88 31.97
#